data_AF-A0A2P1G1U3-F1
#
_entry.id   AF-A0A2P1G1U3-F1
#
_cell.length_a   1.000
_cell.length_b   1.000
_cell.length_c   1.000
_cell.angle_alpha   90.00
_cell.angle_beta   90.00
_cell.angle_gamma   90.00
#
_symmetry.space_group_name_H-M   'P 1'
#
loop_
_entity.id
_entity.type
_entity.pdbx_description
1 polymer ?
#
loop_
_entity_poly.entity_id
_entity_poly.type
_entity_poly.pdbx_seq_one_letter_code
_entity_poly.pdbx_strand_id
1 'polypeptide(L)'
;FTSLVGNVFGFKAIRALRLEDVRSPIAYIKTCGGPPLGIQVERDIMNKYGRPLLGCTIKPKLGLSAKNYGRAVYECLRGGLDFTKDDENINSQPFMRWRQRFDFVQEATLKAERETGERKGHYLNVTAPTPEEMYKRAEYAKEIG
;
A
#
# COMPACT_ATOMS: atom_id res chain seq x y z
N PHE A 1 -17.05 9.16 -12.60
CA PHE A 1 -16.10 10.10 -13.23
C PHE A 1 -16.48 10.49 -14.65
N THR A 2 -16.81 9.55 -15.54
CA THR A 2 -17.17 9.81 -16.96
C THR A 2 -18.12 10.99 -17.16
N SER A 3 -19.19 11.09 -16.37
CA SER A 3 -20.16 12.19 -16.50
C SER A 3 -19.71 13.51 -15.87
N LEU A 4 -19.11 13.47 -14.67
CA LEU A 4 -18.78 14.69 -13.91
C LEU A 4 -17.50 15.39 -14.39
N VAL A 5 -16.49 14.62 -14.80
CA VAL A 5 -15.16 15.16 -15.16
C VAL A 5 -14.67 14.73 -16.54
N GLY A 6 -15.50 14.05 -17.34
CA GLY A 6 -15.07 13.51 -18.64
C GLY A 6 -14.66 14.60 -19.62
N ASN A 7 -15.58 15.51 -19.97
CA ASN A 7 -15.36 16.48 -21.05
C ASN A 7 -15.35 17.95 -20.59
N VAL A 8 -15.97 18.25 -19.44
CA VAL A 8 -16.25 19.64 -19.03
C VAL A 8 -14.99 20.46 -18.69
N PHE A 9 -13.89 19.80 -18.36
CA PHE A 9 -12.60 20.45 -18.08
C PHE A 9 -11.88 20.93 -19.34
N GLY A 10 -12.27 20.44 -20.53
CA GLY A 10 -11.70 20.84 -21.82
C GLY A 10 -12.49 21.92 -22.55
N PHE A 11 -13.49 22.53 -21.92
CA PHE A 11 -14.34 23.53 -22.57
C PHE A 11 -13.54 24.79 -22.90
N LYS A 12 -13.47 25.15 -24.19
CA LYS A 12 -12.81 26.39 -24.66
C LYS A 12 -13.39 27.66 -24.02
N ALA A 13 -14.65 27.63 -23.61
CA ALA A 13 -15.34 28.74 -22.97
C ALA A 13 -14.98 28.94 -21.49
N ILE A 14 -14.31 27.96 -20.86
CA ILE A 14 -13.95 27.99 -19.44
C ILE A 14 -12.43 28.11 -19.32
N ARG A 15 -11.95 29.18 -18.68
CA ARG A 15 -10.51 29.42 -18.52
C ARG A 15 -9.84 28.40 -17.59
N ALA A 16 -10.52 28.05 -16.50
CA ALA A 16 -10.06 27.06 -15.52
C ALA A 16 -11.28 26.50 -14.78
N LEU A 17 -11.21 25.21 -14.43
CA LEU A 17 -12.24 24.52 -13.66
C LEU A 17 -11.58 23.61 -12.62
N ARG A 18 -12.17 23.54 -11.43
CA ARG A 18 -11.79 22.62 -10.36
C ARG A 18 -13.04 22.05 -9.71
N LEU A 19 -13.09 20.73 -9.55
CA LEU A 19 -14.13 20.05 -8.78
C LEU A 19 -13.72 20.07 -7.31
N GLU A 20 -14.46 20.81 -6.48
CA GLU A 20 -14.13 21.00 -5.06
C GLU A 20 -14.81 19.96 -4.15
N ASP A 21 -16.08 19.63 -4.39
CA ASP A 21 -16.82 18.65 -3.57
C ASP A 21 -17.94 17.97 -4.38
N VAL A 22 -18.39 16.80 -3.91
CA VAL A 22 -19.51 16.03 -4.48
C VAL A 22 -20.37 15.47 -3.36
N ARG A 23 -21.64 15.91 -3.32
CA ARG A 23 -22.64 15.27 -2.47
C ARG A 23 -23.17 14.00 -3.14
N SER A 24 -22.85 12.84 -2.59
CA SER A 24 -23.42 11.55 -3.03
C SER A 24 -24.69 11.22 -2.24
N PRO A 25 -25.81 10.85 -2.90
CA PRO A 25 -27.01 10.42 -2.19
C PRO A 25 -26.81 9.07 -1.49
N ILE A 26 -27.47 8.88 -0.35
CA ILE A 26 -27.38 7.65 0.46
C ILE A 26 -27.72 6.40 -0.37
N ALA A 27 -28.71 6.50 -1.26
CA ALA A 27 -29.09 5.40 -2.15
C ALA A 27 -27.91 4.92 -3.02
N TYR A 28 -27.06 5.84 -3.50
CA TYR A 28 -25.85 5.51 -4.26
C TYR A 28 -24.74 4.97 -3.35
N ILE A 29 -24.51 5.60 -2.20
CA ILE A 29 -23.49 5.15 -1.24
C ILE A 29 -23.73 3.69 -0.82
N LYS A 30 -25.00 3.30 -0.62
CA LYS A 30 -25.40 1.95 -0.24
C LYS A 30 -25.13 0.88 -1.31
N THR A 31 -24.82 1.25 -2.56
CA THR A 31 -24.42 0.27 -3.60
C THR A 31 -22.92 0.01 -3.61
N CYS A 32 -22.13 0.74 -2.81
CA CYS A 32 -20.68 0.58 -2.72
C CYS A 32 -20.30 -0.39 -1.58
N GLY A 33 -19.23 -1.17 -1.76
CA GLY A 33 -18.75 -2.12 -0.75
C GLY A 33 -18.00 -1.49 0.44
N GLY A 34 -17.61 -0.22 0.34
CA GLY A 34 -16.83 0.46 1.38
C GLY A 34 -15.42 -0.12 1.58
N PRO A 35 -14.70 0.32 2.63
CA PRO A 35 -13.39 -0.24 2.99
C PRO A 35 -13.51 -1.69 3.48
N PRO A 36 -12.61 -2.61 3.07
CA PRO A 36 -12.72 -4.03 3.43
C PRO A 36 -12.50 -4.32 4.93
N LEU A 37 -11.69 -3.51 5.62
CA LEU A 37 -11.44 -3.63 7.06
C LEU A 37 -11.90 -2.38 7.82
N GLY A 38 -11.52 -1.20 7.32
CA GLY A 38 -11.75 0.06 8.03
C GLY A 38 -10.87 0.22 9.27
N ILE A 39 -10.99 1.39 9.92
CA ILE A 39 -10.06 1.81 10.99
C ILE A 39 -10.12 0.87 12.21
N GLN A 40 -11.31 0.44 12.61
CA GLN A 40 -11.49 -0.37 13.82
C GLN A 40 -10.84 -1.74 13.64
N VAL A 41 -11.20 -2.47 12.58
CA VAL A 41 -10.66 -3.82 12.33
C VAL A 41 -9.15 -3.78 12.09
N GLU A 42 -8.62 -2.77 11.40
CA GLU A 42 -7.17 -2.61 11.23
C GLU A 42 -6.46 -2.44 12.58
N ARG A 43 -7.02 -1.66 13.51
CA ARG A 43 -6.46 -1.50 14.85
C ARG A 43 -6.53 -2.77 15.68
N ASP A 44 -7.62 -3.53 15.53
CA ASP A 44 -7.82 -4.80 16.21
C ASP A 44 -6.79 -5.84 15.75
N ILE A 45 -6.58 -5.97 14.43
CA ILE A 45 -5.55 -6.84 13.83
C ILE A 45 -4.15 -6.44 14.31
N MET A 46 -3.87 -5.14 14.35
CA MET A 46 -2.56 -4.63 14.76
C MET A 46 -2.35 -4.60 16.28
N ASN A 47 -3.42 -4.78 17.06
CA ASN A 47 -3.47 -4.62 18.51
C ASN A 47 -2.84 -3.28 18.98
N LYS A 48 -3.18 -2.17 18.32
CA LYS A 48 -2.55 -0.85 18.51
C LYS A 48 -3.60 0.27 18.62
N TYR A 49 -3.73 0.82 19.83
CA TYR A 49 -4.77 1.79 20.20
C TYR A 49 -4.17 3.05 20.83
N GLY A 50 -4.98 4.12 20.90
CA GLY A 50 -4.62 5.36 21.61
C GLY A 50 -3.50 6.20 20.96
N ARG A 51 -2.92 5.74 19.85
CA ARG A 51 -1.90 6.46 19.09
C ARG A 51 -2.05 6.32 17.57
N PRO A 52 -1.47 7.25 16.79
CA PRO A 52 -1.24 7.05 15.37
C PRO A 52 -0.37 5.82 15.09
N LEU A 53 -0.59 5.18 13.94
CA LEU A 53 0.31 4.15 13.41
C LEU A 53 1.46 4.83 12.67
N LEU A 54 2.69 4.42 12.96
CA LEU A 54 3.91 4.97 12.38
C LEU A 54 4.37 4.09 11.24
N GLY A 55 4.76 4.72 10.12
CA GLY A 55 5.38 3.99 9.03
C GLY A 55 6.29 4.85 8.15
N CYS A 56 7.08 4.18 7.31
CA CYS A 56 7.99 4.85 6.39
C CYS A 56 8.01 4.17 5.00
N THR A 57 8.37 4.95 3.99
CA THR A 57 8.71 4.44 2.65
C THR A 57 10.19 4.10 2.63
N ILE A 58 10.55 2.90 2.16
CA ILE A 58 11.96 2.50 2.06
C ILE A 58 12.68 3.37 1.01
N LYS A 59 13.92 3.76 1.33
CA LYS A 59 14.78 4.59 0.49
C LYS A 59 16.15 3.92 0.27
N PRO A 60 16.87 4.23 -0.82
CA PRO A 60 16.48 5.11 -1.93
C PRO A 60 15.28 4.55 -2.71
N LYS A 61 14.62 5.44 -3.46
CA LYS A 61 13.37 5.14 -4.18
C LYS A 61 13.50 3.93 -5.11
N LEU A 62 14.59 3.83 -5.86
CA LEU A 62 14.93 2.72 -6.76
C LEU A 62 16.38 2.29 -6.54
N GLY A 63 16.74 1.09 -7.01
CA GLY A 63 18.12 0.63 -7.10
C GLY A 63 18.60 -0.27 -5.96
N LEU A 64 17.80 -0.49 -4.91
CA LEU A 64 18.08 -1.53 -3.93
C LEU A 64 17.82 -2.92 -4.53
N SER A 65 18.70 -3.87 -4.23
CA SER A 65 18.44 -5.29 -4.44
C SER A 65 17.42 -5.81 -3.42
N ALA A 66 16.73 -6.92 -3.73
CA ALA A 66 15.70 -7.49 -2.85
C ALA A 66 16.21 -7.78 -1.42
N LYS A 67 17.43 -8.32 -1.31
CA LYS A 67 18.05 -8.61 -0.01
C LYS A 67 18.32 -7.35 0.81
N ASN A 68 18.86 -6.30 0.18
CA ASN A 68 19.11 -5.04 0.85
C ASN A 68 17.81 -4.31 1.20
N TYR A 69 16.77 -4.48 0.38
CA TYR A 69 15.43 -3.99 0.64
C TYR A 69 14.83 -4.63 1.90
N GLY A 70 14.88 -5.98 2.00
CA GLY A 70 14.46 -6.70 3.21
C GLY A 70 15.24 -6.28 4.46
N ARG A 71 16.56 -6.05 4.35
CA ARG A 71 17.36 -5.52 5.47
C ARG A 71 16.85 -4.15 5.93
N ALA A 72 16.58 -3.23 5.01
CA ALA A 72 16.05 -1.91 5.35
C ALA A 72 14.68 -2.00 6.04
N VAL A 73 13.80 -2.88 5.55
CA VAL A 73 12.51 -3.15 6.19
C VAL A 73 12.69 -3.66 7.62
N TYR A 74 13.57 -4.64 7.82
CA TYR A 74 13.84 -5.21 9.13
C TYR A 74 14.31 -4.13 10.14
N GLU A 75 15.31 -3.33 9.78
CA GLU A 75 15.83 -2.29 10.68
C GLU A 75 14.76 -1.26 11.06
N CYS A 76 13.95 -0.83 10.09
CA CYS A 76 12.85 0.11 10.31
C CYS A 76 11.77 -0.44 11.26
N LEU A 77 11.33 -1.69 11.03
CA LEU A 77 10.30 -2.32 11.87
C LEU A 77 10.81 -2.65 13.26
N ARG A 78 12.04 -3.19 13.35
CA ARG A 78 12.70 -3.52 14.62
C ARG A 78 13.00 -2.28 15.46
N GLY A 79 13.24 -1.15 14.81
CA GLY A 79 13.45 0.17 15.43
C GLY A 79 12.19 0.83 15.98
N GLY A 80 11.00 0.25 15.78
CA GLY A 80 9.76 0.70 16.42
C GLY A 80 8.66 1.17 15.48
N LEU A 81 8.86 1.16 14.16
CA LEU A 81 7.75 1.43 13.23
C LEU A 81 6.72 0.30 13.24
N ASP A 82 5.46 0.65 12.95
CA ASP A 82 4.38 -0.33 12.79
C ASP A 82 4.39 -0.90 11.37
N PHE A 83 4.64 -0.03 10.39
CA PHE A 83 4.65 -0.37 8.98
C PHE A 83 5.89 0.14 8.26
N THR A 84 6.23 -0.55 7.18
CA THR A 84 7.06 -0.01 6.11
C THR A 84 6.30 -0.12 4.80
N LYS A 85 6.78 0.51 3.72
CA LYS A 85 6.15 0.38 2.40
C LYS A 85 7.12 0.49 1.25
N ASP A 86 6.74 -0.19 0.17
CA ASP A 86 7.23 0.06 -1.17
C ASP A 86 7.04 1.53 -1.57
N ASP A 87 8.01 2.09 -2.28
CA ASP A 87 7.83 3.35 -2.99
C ASP A 87 6.87 3.13 -4.18
N GLU A 88 6.11 4.14 -4.61
CA GLU A 88 5.01 3.90 -5.55
C GLU A 88 5.47 3.42 -6.93
N ASN A 89 6.73 3.69 -7.27
CA ASN A 89 7.36 3.22 -8.51
C ASN A 89 8.23 1.97 -8.33
N ILE A 90 8.21 1.31 -7.18
CA ILE A 90 8.77 -0.03 -6.98
C ILE A 90 7.73 -1.06 -7.38
N ASN A 91 7.97 -1.74 -8.51
CA ASN A 91 7.04 -2.73 -9.06
C ASN A 91 7.81 -4.04 -9.29
N SER A 92 8.35 -4.26 -10.50
CA SER A 92 9.21 -5.40 -10.82
C SER A 92 10.24 -5.02 -11.86
N GLN A 93 11.31 -4.39 -11.41
CA GLN A 93 12.38 -3.87 -12.25
C GLN A 93 13.52 -4.88 -12.44
N PRO A 94 14.41 -4.69 -13.44
CA PRO A 94 15.58 -5.56 -13.62
C PRO A 94 16.46 -5.71 -12.38
N PHE A 95 16.61 -4.65 -11.58
CA PHE A 95 17.44 -4.66 -10.37
C PHE A 95 16.78 -5.37 -9.16
N MET A 96 15.45 -5.57 -9.20
CA MET A 96 14.70 -6.21 -8.12
C MET A 96 13.35 -6.72 -8.64
N ARG A 97 13.25 -8.05 -8.84
CA ARG A 97 11.99 -8.69 -9.21
C ARG A 97 11.06 -8.77 -8.00
N TRP A 98 9.77 -8.57 -8.24
CA TRP A 98 8.77 -8.44 -7.17
C TRP A 98 8.72 -9.64 -6.24
N ARG A 99 8.82 -10.87 -6.76
CA ARG A 99 8.70 -12.08 -5.94
C ARG A 99 9.81 -12.18 -4.90
N GLN A 100 11.06 -11.97 -5.34
CA GLN A 100 12.21 -11.94 -4.43
C GLN A 100 12.08 -10.82 -3.38
N ARG A 101 11.56 -9.65 -3.77
CA ARG A 101 11.31 -8.58 -2.80
C ARG A 101 10.31 -9.02 -1.74
N PHE A 102 9.18 -9.60 -2.16
CA PHE A 102 8.13 -10.06 -1.24
C PHE A 102 8.69 -11.08 -0.25
N ASP A 103 9.47 -12.05 -0.72
CA ASP A 103 10.08 -13.08 0.13
C ASP A 103 10.99 -12.48 1.21
N PHE A 104 11.94 -11.61 0.82
CA PHE A 104 12.86 -10.98 1.79
C PHE A 104 12.16 -10.00 2.74
N VAL A 105 11.11 -9.31 2.27
CA VAL A 105 10.30 -8.41 3.10
C VAL A 105 9.48 -9.19 4.13
N GLN A 106 8.92 -10.33 3.74
CA GLN A 106 8.15 -11.17 4.66
C GLN A 106 9.06 -11.80 5.72
N GLU A 107 10.24 -12.29 5.32
CA GLU A 107 11.26 -12.77 6.27
C GLU A 107 11.63 -11.68 7.28
N ALA A 108 11.90 -10.46 6.79
CA ALA A 108 12.24 -9.30 7.61
C ALA A 108 11.10 -8.91 8.58
N THR A 109 9.86 -8.92 8.10
CA THR A 109 8.67 -8.57 8.90
C THR A 109 8.47 -9.59 10.01
N LEU A 110 8.44 -10.88 9.69
CA LEU A 110 8.29 -11.95 10.70
C LEU A 110 9.43 -11.96 11.71
N LYS A 111 10.66 -11.67 11.28
CA LYS A 111 11.80 -11.53 12.20
C LYS A 111 11.60 -10.36 13.17
N ALA A 112 11.20 -9.19 12.67
CA ALA A 112 10.94 -8.02 13.50
C ALA A 112 9.75 -8.26 14.46
N GLU A 113 8.69 -8.93 14.03
CA GLU A 113 7.57 -9.32 14.90
C GLU A 113 8.05 -10.21 16.05
N ARG A 114 8.80 -11.28 15.75
CA ARG A 114 9.33 -12.20 16.77
C ARG A 114 10.22 -11.49 17.80
N GLU A 115 11.07 -10.57 17.36
CA GLU A 115 12.01 -9.88 18.26
C GLU A 115 11.39 -8.74 19.06
N THR A 116 10.31 -8.13 18.57
CA THR A 116 9.64 -7.00 19.24
C THR A 116 8.44 -7.43 20.06
N GLY A 117 7.84 -8.59 19.75
CA GLY A 117 6.57 -9.03 20.34
C GLY A 117 5.37 -8.23 19.84
N GLU A 118 5.52 -7.41 18.81
CA GLU A 118 4.46 -6.60 18.22
C GLU A 118 4.10 -7.07 16.81
N ARG A 119 2.82 -6.91 16.43
CA ARG A 119 2.41 -7.04 15.02
C ARG A 119 3.07 -5.94 14.18
N LYS A 120 3.66 -6.33 13.05
CA LYS A 120 4.33 -5.46 12.08
C LYS A 120 3.76 -5.72 10.68
N GLY A 121 3.96 -4.79 9.76
CA GLY A 121 3.53 -4.98 8.38
C GLY A 121 4.40 -4.27 7.36
N HIS A 122 4.25 -4.69 6.12
CA HIS A 122 4.80 -3.99 4.98
C HIS A 122 3.73 -3.85 3.88
N TYR A 123 3.53 -2.65 3.35
CA TYR A 123 2.66 -2.46 2.20
C TYR A 123 3.38 -2.88 0.91
N LEU A 124 3.18 -4.14 0.53
CA LEU A 124 3.69 -4.74 -0.71
C LEU A 124 2.99 -4.14 -1.92
N ASN A 125 3.75 -3.52 -2.83
CA ASN A 125 3.19 -2.90 -4.04
C ASN A 125 2.85 -3.95 -5.10
N VAL A 126 1.57 -4.23 -5.25
CA VAL A 126 1.01 -5.15 -6.25
C VAL A 126 0.76 -4.51 -7.61
N THR A 127 1.01 -3.20 -7.77
CA THR A 127 0.75 -2.46 -9.03
C THR A 127 1.45 -3.12 -10.22
N ALA A 128 0.67 -3.46 -11.25
CA ALA A 128 1.14 -4.14 -12.46
C ALA A 128 0.50 -3.55 -13.73
N PRO A 129 1.06 -3.83 -14.93
CA PRO A 129 0.51 -3.34 -16.19
C PRO A 129 -0.88 -3.88 -16.54
N THR A 130 -1.26 -5.05 -16.01
CA THR A 130 -2.58 -5.65 -16.22
C THR A 130 -3.20 -6.12 -14.90
N PRO A 131 -4.54 -6.23 -14.82
CA PRO A 131 -5.21 -6.78 -13.66
C PRO A 131 -4.76 -8.21 -13.31
N GLU A 132 -4.50 -9.07 -14.30
CA GLU A 132 -4.10 -10.47 -14.09
C GLU A 132 -2.76 -10.56 -13.36
N GLU A 133 -1.78 -9.75 -13.78
CA GLU A 133 -0.48 -9.68 -13.10
C GLU A 133 -0.58 -9.01 -11.73
N MET A 134 -1.52 -8.07 -11.53
CA MET A 134 -1.81 -7.49 -10.22
C MET A 134 -2.39 -8.56 -9.27
N TYR A 135 -3.39 -9.33 -9.73
CA TYR A 135 -3.98 -10.42 -8.95
C TYR A 135 -2.95 -11.48 -8.59
N LYS A 136 -2.09 -11.87 -9.53
CA LYS A 136 -0.99 -12.81 -9.25
C LYS A 136 -0.06 -12.34 -8.13
N ARG A 137 0.23 -11.04 -8.05
CA ARG A 137 1.03 -10.48 -6.95
C ARG A 137 0.24 -10.43 -5.65
N ALA A 138 -1.04 -10.05 -5.70
CA ALA A 138 -1.90 -9.99 -4.52
C ALA A 138 -2.12 -11.37 -3.89
N GLU A 139 -2.38 -12.40 -4.70
CA GLU A 139 -2.51 -13.77 -4.23
C GLU A 139 -1.19 -14.26 -3.63
N TYR A 140 -0.05 -14.00 -4.28
CA TYR A 140 1.24 -14.38 -3.69
C TYR A 140 1.53 -13.67 -2.37
N ALA A 141 1.19 -12.37 -2.25
CA ALA A 141 1.31 -11.65 -0.98
C ALA A 141 0.48 -12.31 0.12
N LYS A 142 -0.76 -12.73 -0.20
CA LYS A 142 -1.63 -13.46 0.73
C LYS A 142 -1.09 -14.85 1.09
N GLU A 143 -0.49 -15.56 0.13
CA GLU A 143 0.09 -16.90 0.34
C GLU A 143 1.25 -16.90 1.35
N ILE A 144 2.04 -15.82 1.40
CA ILE A 144 3.23 -15.73 2.27
C ILE A 144 2.93 -15.17 3.67
N GLY A 145 1.69 -14.76 3.94
CA GLY A 145 1.18 -14.32 5.25
C GLY A 145 1.06 -12.81 5.42
#